data_AF-A0A8T4ST06-F1
#
_entry.id   AF-A0A8T4ST06-F1
#
_cell.length_a   1.000
_cell.length_b   1.000
_cell.length_c   1.000
_cell.angle_alpha   90.00
_cell.angle_beta   90.00
_cell.angle_gamma   90.00
#
_symmetry.space_group_name_H-M   'P 1'
#
loop_
_entity.id
_entity.type
_entity.pdbx_description
1 polymer ?
#
loop_
_entity_poly.entity_id
_entity_poly.type
_entity_poly.pdbx_seq_one_letter_code
_entity_poly.pdbx_strand_id
1 'polypeptide(L)' 'MRNKESFVLVNASDIHMFFVFQSIDAVWLDKNQIVVDKKENVKPFTPLIKPKIKSHYVIELPLGKAKLFKLKDRVNFR' A
#
# COMPACT_ATOMS: atom_id res chain seq x y z
N MET A 1 -15.24 3.97 14.96
CA MET A 1 -13.90 4.59 14.75
C MET A 1 -13.62 4.54 13.25
N ARG A 2 -14.05 5.53 12.47
CA ARG A 2 -13.31 6.76 12.09
C ARG A 2 -11.88 6.43 11.62
N ASN A 3 -11.72 6.33 10.29
CA ASN A 3 -10.61 6.82 9.46
C ASN A 3 -10.83 6.29 8.02
N LYS A 4 -11.33 7.15 7.13
CA LYS A 4 -11.45 6.90 5.69
C LYS A 4 -10.24 7.40 4.90
N GLU A 5 -9.25 7.95 5.61
CA GLU A 5 -8.07 8.57 5.00
C GLU A 5 -7.04 7.50 4.63
N SER A 6 -6.53 7.58 3.41
CA SER A 6 -5.45 6.76 2.89
C SER A 6 -4.37 7.68 2.34
N PHE A 7 -3.10 7.37 2.58
CA PHE A 7 -2.00 8.12 2.00
C PHE A 7 -1.54 7.46 0.72
N VAL A 8 -1.33 8.26 -0.33
CA VAL A 8 -0.77 7.79 -1.60
C VAL A 8 0.63 8.37 -1.74
N LEU A 9 1.62 7.49 -1.80
CA LEU A 9 2.99 7.88 -2.10
C LEU A 9 3.23 7.73 -3.61
N VAL A 10 3.69 8.82 -4.23
CA VAL A 10 3.98 8.90 -5.66
C VAL A 10 5.46 8.58 -5.89
N ASN A 11 5.77 7.79 -6.92
CA ASN A 11 7.12 7.30 -7.24
C ASN A 11 7.75 6.47 -6.12
N ALA A 12 6.92 5.76 -5.35
CA ALA A 12 7.38 4.88 -4.28
C ALA A 12 7.35 3.42 -4.74
N SER A 13 8.52 2.77 -4.77
CA SER A 13 8.64 1.33 -5.01
C SER A 13 8.55 0.50 -3.74
N ASP A 14 8.92 1.08 -2.60
CA ASP A 14 9.10 0.39 -1.33
C ASP A 14 8.63 1.25 -0.16
N ILE A 15 8.22 0.58 0.92
CA ILE A 15 7.84 1.22 2.18
C ILE A 15 8.82 0.79 3.26
N HIS A 16 9.21 1.76 4.09
CA HIS A 16 9.99 1.57 5.29
C HIS A 16 9.20 1.97 6.53
N MET A 17 9.00 1.04 7.48
CA MET A 17 8.24 1.28 8.71
C MET A 17 9.11 1.77 9.88
N PHE A 18 10.12 2.62 9.66
CA PHE A 18 11.10 2.97 10.71
C PHE A 18 10.55 3.82 11.87
N PHE A 19 9.40 4.49 11.69
CA PHE A 19 8.74 5.31 12.72
C PHE A 19 7.21 5.18 12.71
N VAL A 20 6.69 4.07 12.17
CA VAL A 20 5.24 3.80 12.10
C VAL A 20 4.88 2.86 13.25
N PHE A 21 4.24 3.39 14.30
CA PHE A 21 3.89 2.64 15.52
C PHE A 21 2.59 1.83 15.41
N GLN A 22 1.97 1.79 14.23
CA GLN A 22 0.74 1.04 13.96
C GLN A 22 0.94 0.07 12.81
N SER A 23 0.24 -1.07 12.84
CA SER A 23 0.23 -1.98 11.69
C SER A 23 -0.63 -1.38 10.58
N ILE A 24 -0.17 -1.50 9.34
CA ILE A 24 -0.87 -0.99 8.15
C ILE A 24 -1.08 -2.10 7.13
N ASP A 25 -1.93 -1.82 6.16
CA ASP A 25 -1.97 -2.54 4.90
C ASP A 25 -1.34 -1.68 3.81
N ALA A 26 -0.75 -2.32 2.79
CA ALA A 26 -0.14 -1.64 1.65
C ALA A 26 -0.65 -2.24 0.34
N VAL A 27 -0.97 -1.38 -0.63
CA VAL A 27 -1.36 -1.78 -1.99
C VAL A 27 -0.46 -1.05 -2.98
N TRP A 28 0.25 -1.79 -3.82
CA TRP A 28 1.11 -1.23 -4.86
C TRP A 28 0.39 -1.20 -6.20
N LEU A 29 0.57 -0.10 -6.92
CA LEU A 29 0.00 0.10 -8.24
C LEU A 29 1.09 0.36 -9.28
N ASP A 30 0.88 -0.05 -10.53
CA ASP A 30 1.72 0.35 -11.66
C ASP A 30 1.45 1.80 -12.11
N LYS A 31 2.17 2.26 -13.13
CA LYS A 31 2.00 3.61 -13.70
C LYS A 31 0.59 3.88 -14.26
N ASN A 32 -0.15 2.83 -14.59
CA ASN A 32 -1.51 2.88 -15.12
C ASN A 32 -2.57 2.77 -14.00
N GLN A 33 -2.15 2.82 -12.73
CA GLN A 33 -2.99 2.67 -11.55
C GLN A 33 -3.65 1.29 -11.42
N ILE A 34 -2.97 0.25 -11.91
CA ILE A 34 -3.40 -1.15 -11.79
C ILE A 34 -2.74 -1.79 -10.58
N VAL A 35 -3.51 -2.51 -9.76
CA VAL A 35 -2.99 -3.22 -8.59
C VAL A 35 -2.03 -4.33 -9.02
N VAL A 36 -0.77 -4.19 -8.61
CA VAL A 36 0.31 -5.13 -8.91
C VAL A 36 0.70 -6.01 -7.74
N ASP A 37 0.51 -5.52 -6.51
CA ASP A 37 0.73 -6.31 -5.30
C ASP A 37 -0.03 -5.72 -4.11
N LYS A 38 -0.19 -6.52 -3.06
CA LYS A 38 -0.70 -6.04 -1.78
C LYS A 38 -0.14 -6.85 -0.61
N LYS A 39 -0.02 -6.20 0.53
CA LYS A 39 0.41 -6.83 1.79
C LYS A 39 -0.49 -6.37 2.92
N GLU A 40 -0.99 -7.34 3.67
CA GLU A 40 -1.84 -7.09 4.84
C GLU A 40 -1.00 -7.16 6.12
N ASN A 41 -1.41 -6.42 7.15
CA ASN A 41 -0.86 -6.50 8.49
C ASN A 41 0.67 -6.34 8.55
N VAL A 42 1.18 -5.36 7.81
CA VAL A 42 2.57 -4.92 7.88
C VAL A 42 2.85 -4.41 9.29
N LYS A 43 3.82 -5.03 9.98
CA LYS A 43 4.16 -4.69 11.36
C LYS A 43 5.04 -3.44 11.45
N PRO A 44 4.92 -2.65 12.54
CA PRO A 44 5.89 -1.63 12.91
C PRO A 44 7.34 -2.12 12.81
N PHE A 45 8.26 -1.22 12.47
CA PHE A 45 9.70 -1.49 12.39
C PHE A 45 10.07 -2.61 11.41
N THR A 46 9.21 -2.90 10.43
CA THR A 46 9.54 -3.79 9.31
C THR A 46 10.24 -2.97 8.22
N PRO A 47 11.55 -3.18 7.97
CA PRO A 47 12.24 -2.50 6.89
C PRO A 47 11.94 -3.15 5.52
N LEU A 48 12.19 -2.40 4.45
CA LEU A 48 12.33 -2.93 3.09
C LEU A 48 11.13 -3.76 2.59
N ILE A 49 9.94 -3.20 2.70
CA ILE A 49 8.74 -3.86 2.19
C ILE A 49 8.60 -3.52 0.72
N LYS A 50 8.80 -4.54 -0.12
CA LYS A 50 8.82 -4.41 -1.57
C LYS A 50 7.68 -5.20 -2.19
N PRO A 51 7.07 -4.70 -3.28
CA PRO A 51 6.16 -5.48 -4.10
C PRO A 51 6.94 -6.55 -4.88
N LYS A 52 6.25 -7.61 -5.28
CA LYS A 52 6.79 -8.69 -6.11
C LYS A 52 7.18 -8.23 -7.51
N ILE A 53 6.53 -7.19 -8.02
CA ILE A 53 6.78 -6.61 -9.34
C ILE A 53 6.84 -5.09 -9.27
N LYS A 54 7.43 -4.46 -10.29
CA LYS A 54 7.64 -3.01 -10.35
C LYS A 54 6.34 -2.25 -10.13
N SER A 55 6.34 -1.35 -9.16
CA SER A 55 5.26 -0.42 -8.85
C SER A 55 5.68 1.02 -9.15
N HIS A 56 4.69 1.90 -9.18
CA HIS A 56 4.85 3.34 -9.36
C HIS A 56 4.16 4.14 -8.23
N TYR A 57 3.16 3.54 -7.60
CA TYR A 57 2.46 4.11 -6.45
C TYR A 57 2.34 3.06 -5.35
N VAL A 58 2.27 3.53 -4.11
CA VAL A 58 1.81 2.71 -3.00
C VAL A 58 0.74 3.46 -2.21
N ILE A 59 -0.33 2.76 -1.88
CA ILE A 59 -1.41 3.23 -1.05
C ILE A 59 -1.23 2.59 0.33
N GLU A 60 -0.99 3.43 1.33
CA GLU A 60 -1.01 3.03 2.73
C GLU A 60 -2.42 3.10 3.27
N LEU A 61 -2.85 2.01 3.91
CA LEU A 61 -4.22 1.81 4.33
C LEU A 61 -4.28 1.38 5.80
N PRO A 62 -5.39 1.70 6.51
CA PRO A 62 -5.67 1.08 7.79
C PRO A 62 -5.72 -0.45 7.69
N LEU A 63 -5.37 -1.13 8.79
CA LEU A 63 -5.38 -2.59 8.88
C LEU A 63 -6.71 -3.21 8.39
N GLY A 64 -6.61 -4.23 7.54
CA GLY A 64 -7.74 -4.99 7.02
C GLY A 64 -8.49 -4.32 5.85
N LYS A 65 -7.90 -3.30 5.22
CA LYS A 65 -8.49 -2.59 4.06
C LYS A 65 -7.90 -3.04 2.72
N ALA A 66 -6.71 -3.62 2.67
CA ALA A 66 -6.15 -4.14 1.41
C ALA A 66 -6.98 -5.31 0.83
N LYS A 67 -7.83 -5.96 1.64
CA LYS A 67 -8.81 -6.95 1.16
C LYS A 67 -9.82 -6.41 0.14
N LEU A 68 -10.04 -5.08 0.12
CA LEU A 68 -10.93 -4.42 -0.84
C LEU A 68 -10.34 -4.34 -2.25
N PHE A 69 -9.04 -4.60 -2.40
CA PHE A 69 -8.31 -4.52 -3.65
C PHE A 69 -7.99 -5.92 -4.15
N LYS A 70 -8.18 -6.16 -5.45
CA LYS A 70 -7.74 -7.39 -6.12
C LYS A 70 -6.63 -7.06 -7.11
N LEU A 71 -5.74 -8.03 -7.33
CA LEU A 71 -4.71 -7.91 -8.35
C LEU A 71 -5.36 -7.67 -9.71
N LYS A 72 -4.74 -6.80 -10.52
CA LYS A 72 -5.22 -6.35 -11.84
C LYS A 72 -6.44 -5.43 -11.82
N ASP A 73 -7.00 -5.10 -10.65
CA ASP A 73 -8.03 -4.06 -10.57
C ASP A 73 -7.41 -2.68 -10.86
N ARG A 74 -8.20 -1.81 -11.49
CA ARG A 74 -7.86 -0.39 -11.65
C ARG A 74 -8.34 0.39 -10.43
N VAL A 75 -7.46 1.18 -9.84
CA VAL A 75 -7.78 2.08 -8.74
C VAL A 75 -7.67 3.51 -9.25
N ASN A 76 -8.75 4.28 -9.22
CA ASN A 76 -8.71 5.70 -9.54
C ASN A 76 -8.61 6.50 -8.23
N PHE A 77 -7.56 7.31 -8.10
CA PHE A 77 -7.32 8.16 -6.93
C PHE A 77 -7.00 9.61 -7.32
N ARG A 78 -7.55 10.06 -8.46
CA ARG A 78 -7.57 11.47 -8.85
C ARG A 78 -8.67 12.22 -8.12
#